data_AF-A0A4Q4L6B2-F1
#
_entry.id   AF-A0A4Q4L6B2-F1
#
_cell.length_a   1.000
_cell.length_b   1.000
_cell.length_c   1.000
_cell.angle_alpha   90.00
_cell.angle_beta   90.00
_cell.angle_gamma   90.00
#
_symmetry.space_group_name_H-M   'P 1'
#
loop_
_entity.id
_entity.type
_entity.pdbx_description
1 polymer ?
#
loop_
_entity_poly.entity_id
_entity_poly.type
_entity_poly.pdbx_seq_one_letter_code
_entity_poly.pdbx_strand_id
1 'polypeptide(L)'
;MHVQDKNLYRAICPEGHQIVAILSNLPFELLFESGLEALSDGYLRESVSSFAAALERLFEFSIRVQLTAAGVNTKEVELMWKTVASQSERQLGMYIGMRTLKEGKQPTVLTPSQSEFRNRVIHKGYFPDFKEAFEFGEGVFRLILEEVSRLDECSKDAVRMQTHLHLEKASQALKKDDPPASTLGFGLAVTDRTDRPFSEVVMAAQANMRRRRSGEAPPGGSV
;
A
#
# COMPACT_ATOMS: atom_id res chain seq x y z
N MET A 1 -6.11 -8.06 -17.26
CA MET A 1 -5.42 -8.66 -16.09
C MET A 1 -6.21 -8.28 -14.85
N HIS A 2 -6.73 -9.24 -14.10
CA HIS A 2 -7.47 -8.95 -12.85
C HIS A 2 -6.50 -8.88 -11.67
N VAL A 3 -6.72 -7.95 -10.74
CA VAL A 3 -6.00 -7.85 -9.46
C VAL A 3 -6.28 -9.10 -8.62
N GLN A 4 -5.22 -9.78 -8.15
CA GLN A 4 -5.29 -10.97 -7.31
C GLN A 4 -4.56 -10.71 -5.99
N ASP A 5 -5.11 -11.21 -4.87
CA ASP A 5 -4.64 -11.00 -3.50
C ASP A 5 -3.21 -11.51 -3.18
N LYS A 6 -2.52 -12.14 -4.13
CA LYS A 6 -1.23 -12.82 -3.91
C LYS A 6 -0.06 -12.19 -4.64
N ASN A 7 -0.22 -10.97 -5.18
CA ASN A 7 0.78 -10.28 -6.01
C ASN A 7 1.30 -11.14 -7.16
N LEU A 8 0.52 -12.14 -7.57
CA LEU A 8 0.83 -13.10 -8.60
C LEU A 8 -0.33 -13.10 -9.59
N TYR A 9 0.00 -12.77 -10.82
CA TYR A 9 -0.96 -12.50 -11.87
C TYR A 9 -0.76 -13.49 -12.99
N ARG A 10 -1.89 -14.02 -13.47
CA ARG A 10 -1.93 -14.90 -14.64
C ARG A 10 -2.82 -14.24 -15.69
N ALA A 11 -2.30 -14.17 -16.91
CA ALA A 11 -3.03 -13.65 -18.05
C ALA A 11 -2.76 -14.49 -19.29
N ILE A 12 -3.66 -14.41 -20.25
CA ILE A 12 -3.50 -14.98 -21.59
C ILE A 12 -3.62 -13.82 -22.57
N CYS A 13 -2.63 -13.64 -23.45
CA CYS A 13 -2.73 -12.60 -24.48
C CYS A 13 -3.69 -13.02 -25.61
N PRO A 14 -4.13 -12.11 -26.49
CA PRO A 14 -5.02 -12.45 -27.61
C PRO A 14 -4.51 -13.56 -28.52
N GLU A 15 -3.19 -13.72 -28.64
CA GLU A 15 -2.51 -14.77 -29.42
C GLU A 15 -2.36 -16.10 -28.66
N GLY A 16 -2.89 -16.21 -27.43
CA GLY A 16 -2.89 -17.45 -26.64
C GLY A 16 -1.67 -17.68 -25.75
N HIS A 17 -0.70 -16.76 -25.70
CA HIS A 17 0.46 -16.89 -24.80
C HIS A 17 0.06 -16.71 -23.34
N GLN A 18 0.53 -17.62 -22.49
CA GLN A 18 0.39 -17.48 -21.04
C GLN A 18 1.45 -16.54 -20.47
N ILE A 19 1.02 -15.64 -19.61
CA ILE A 19 1.86 -14.64 -18.94
C ILE A 19 1.68 -14.82 -17.43
N VAL A 20 2.80 -14.93 -16.73
CA VAL A 20 2.85 -14.94 -15.27
C VAL A 20 3.70 -13.77 -14.80
N ALA A 21 3.12 -12.94 -13.94
CA ALA A 21 3.77 -11.75 -13.40
C ALA A 21 3.67 -11.71 -11.88
N ILE A 22 4.79 -11.43 -11.23
CA ILE A 22 4.87 -11.12 -9.80
C ILE A 22 4.99 -9.61 -9.67
N LEU A 23 4.12 -9.01 -8.86
CA LEU A 23 4.13 -7.58 -8.63
C LEU A 23 5.03 -7.25 -7.44
N SER A 24 5.97 -6.32 -7.62
CA SER A 24 6.90 -5.88 -6.57
C SER A 24 6.34 -4.79 -5.67
N ASN A 25 5.25 -4.13 -6.09
CA ASN A 25 4.59 -3.14 -5.27
C ASN A 25 4.02 -3.75 -3.99
N LEU A 26 4.18 -3.03 -2.89
CA LEU A 26 3.67 -3.42 -1.59
C LEU A 26 2.16 -3.16 -1.50
N PRO A 27 1.42 -3.89 -0.65
CA PRO A 27 -0.05 -3.79 -0.63
C PRO A 27 -0.56 -2.39 -0.30
N PHE A 28 0.13 -1.64 0.56
CA PHE A 28 -0.26 -0.26 0.87
C PHE A 28 -0.13 0.67 -0.35
N GLU A 29 0.82 0.43 -1.24
CA GLU A 29 1.01 1.27 -2.44
C GLU A 29 -0.15 1.06 -3.43
N LEU A 30 -0.56 -0.20 -3.62
CA LEU A 30 -1.66 -0.57 -4.51
C LEU A 30 -3.01 -0.04 -4.00
N LEU A 31 -3.25 -0.15 -2.69
CA LEU A 31 -4.46 0.36 -2.06
C LEU A 31 -4.50 1.89 -2.11
N PHE A 32 -3.35 2.54 -1.92
CA PHE A 32 -3.28 3.99 -2.04
C PHE A 32 -3.56 4.45 -3.47
N GLU A 33 -2.96 3.80 -4.47
CA GLU A 33 -3.25 4.06 -5.88
C GLU A 33 -4.74 3.84 -6.19
N SER A 34 -5.33 2.75 -5.70
CA SER A 34 -6.78 2.50 -5.85
C SER A 34 -7.63 3.62 -5.23
N GLY A 35 -7.20 4.19 -4.10
CA GLY A 35 -7.86 5.34 -3.49
C GLY A 35 -7.80 6.60 -4.34
N LEU A 36 -6.68 6.85 -5.03
CA LEU A 36 -6.54 7.96 -5.99
C LEU A 36 -7.40 7.76 -7.23
N GLU A 37 -7.47 6.54 -7.75
CA GLU A 37 -8.33 6.20 -8.88
C GLU A 37 -9.80 6.46 -8.55
N ALA A 38 -10.25 5.96 -7.39
CA ALA A 38 -11.60 6.19 -6.89
C ALA A 38 -11.91 7.67 -6.65
N LEU A 39 -10.97 8.44 -6.06
CA LEU A 39 -11.13 9.88 -5.82
C LEU A 39 -11.37 10.62 -7.13
N SER A 40 -10.59 10.26 -8.15
CA SER A 40 -10.57 10.91 -9.45
C SER A 40 -11.83 10.65 -10.28
N ASP A 41 -12.43 9.48 -10.12
CA ASP A 41 -13.69 9.13 -10.77
C ASP A 41 -14.94 9.57 -9.98
N GLY A 42 -14.76 10.14 -8.79
CA GLY A 42 -15.87 10.57 -7.92
C GLY A 42 -16.47 9.45 -7.07
N TYR A 43 -15.82 8.30 -6.96
CA TYR A 43 -16.16 7.22 -6.01
C TYR A 43 -15.57 7.54 -4.64
N LEU A 44 -16.10 8.60 -4.00
CA LEU A 44 -15.48 9.25 -2.85
C LEU A 44 -15.48 8.37 -1.59
N ARG A 45 -16.52 7.55 -1.40
CA ARG A 45 -16.60 6.61 -0.27
C ARG A 45 -15.57 5.50 -0.43
N GLU A 46 -15.44 4.96 -1.64
CA GLU A 46 -14.48 3.93 -2.02
C GLU A 46 -13.05 4.47 -1.85
N SER A 47 -12.81 5.72 -2.27
CA SER A 47 -11.54 6.41 -2.09
C SER A 47 -11.10 6.45 -0.63
N VAL A 48 -11.97 6.91 0.27
CA VAL A 48 -11.71 6.95 1.72
C VAL A 48 -11.45 5.55 2.28
N SER A 49 -12.23 4.54 1.84
CA SER A 49 -12.05 3.16 2.27
C SER A 49 -10.68 2.61 1.82
N SER A 50 -10.27 2.87 0.59
CA SER A 50 -8.98 2.43 0.03
C SER A 50 -7.80 3.13 0.71
N PHE A 51 -7.88 4.44 0.96
CA PHE A 51 -6.86 5.17 1.71
C PHE A 51 -6.71 4.65 3.15
N ALA A 52 -7.83 4.40 3.84
CA ALA A 52 -7.79 3.81 5.18
C ALA A 52 -7.12 2.42 5.17
N ALA A 53 -7.49 1.57 4.21
CA ALA A 53 -6.89 0.24 4.06
C ALA A 53 -5.39 0.32 3.72
N ALA A 54 -4.97 1.28 2.90
CA ALA A 54 -3.56 1.53 2.60
C ALA A 54 -2.77 1.84 3.88
N LEU A 55 -3.28 2.74 4.71
CA LEU A 55 -2.64 3.10 5.97
C LEU A 55 -2.54 1.89 6.92
N GLU A 56 -3.56 1.04 7.01
CA GLU A 56 -3.49 -0.19 7.81
C GLU A 56 -2.42 -1.16 7.29
N ARG A 57 -2.32 -1.36 5.97
CA ARG A 57 -1.27 -2.22 5.39
C ARG A 57 0.13 -1.63 5.58
N LEU A 58 0.25 -0.30 5.65
CA LEU A 58 1.52 0.34 6.01
C LEU A 58 1.89 0.07 7.47
N PHE A 59 0.94 0.13 8.42
CA PHE A 59 1.22 -0.20 9.82
C PHE A 59 1.70 -1.65 9.95
N GLU A 60 1.07 -2.59 9.25
CA GLU A 60 1.56 -3.96 9.14
C GLU A 60 3.01 -4.01 8.65
N PHE A 61 3.29 -3.35 7.52
CA PHE A 61 4.63 -3.36 6.93
C PHE A 61 5.66 -2.78 7.90
N SER A 62 5.37 -1.65 8.54
CA SER A 62 6.23 -1.01 9.54
C SER A 62 6.53 -1.93 10.72
N ILE A 63 5.50 -2.58 11.28
CA ILE A 63 5.67 -3.52 12.41
C ILE A 63 6.59 -4.67 12.00
N ARG A 64 6.36 -5.27 10.82
CA ARG A 64 7.18 -6.36 10.30
C ARG A 64 8.63 -5.93 10.09
N VAL A 65 8.86 -4.74 9.53
CA VAL A 65 10.21 -4.19 9.37
C VAL A 65 10.88 -3.95 10.73
N GLN A 66 10.16 -3.40 11.71
CA GLN A 66 10.72 -3.16 13.04
C GLN A 66 11.09 -4.45 13.78
N LEU A 67 10.23 -5.47 13.74
CA LEU A 67 10.53 -6.79 14.31
C LEU A 67 11.73 -7.45 13.63
N THR A 68 11.83 -7.27 12.32
CA THR A 68 12.95 -7.75 11.53
C THR A 68 14.25 -7.05 11.91
N ALA A 69 14.22 -5.73 12.05
CA ALA A 69 15.37 -4.94 12.49
C ALA A 69 15.81 -5.30 13.92
N ALA A 70 14.88 -5.74 14.76
CA ALA A 70 15.15 -6.25 16.11
C ALA A 70 15.66 -7.71 16.12
N GLY A 71 15.83 -8.36 14.96
CA GLY A 71 16.34 -9.73 14.85
C GLY A 71 15.32 -10.81 15.26
N VAL A 72 14.02 -10.49 15.31
CA VAL A 72 12.98 -11.47 15.65
C VAL A 72 12.84 -12.48 14.51
N ASN A 73 12.78 -13.77 14.85
CA ASN A 73 12.64 -14.84 13.89
C ASN A 73 11.36 -14.70 13.05
N THR A 74 11.46 -14.82 11.73
CA THR A 74 10.33 -14.69 10.80
C THR A 74 9.16 -15.62 11.12
N LYS A 75 9.41 -16.84 11.60
CA LYS A 75 8.35 -17.79 11.98
C LYS A 75 7.55 -17.29 13.19
N GLU A 76 8.23 -16.71 14.17
CA GLU A 76 7.59 -16.11 15.34
C GLU A 76 6.79 -14.86 14.94
N VAL A 77 7.32 -14.04 14.03
CA VAL A 77 6.58 -12.89 13.47
C VAL A 77 5.29 -13.36 12.78
N GLU A 78 5.32 -14.42 11.97
CA GLU A 78 4.11 -14.95 11.32
C GLU A 78 3.13 -15.58 12.32
N LEU A 79 3.61 -16.27 13.36
CA LEU A 79 2.76 -16.80 14.43
C LEU A 79 2.04 -15.67 15.17
N MET A 80 2.78 -14.62 15.57
CA MET A 80 2.21 -13.42 16.16
C MET A 80 1.21 -12.78 15.21
N TRP A 81 1.57 -12.58 13.93
CA TRP A 81 0.73 -11.89 12.96
C TRP A 81 -0.63 -12.57 12.78
N LYS A 82 -0.66 -13.91 12.74
CA LYS A 82 -1.92 -14.68 12.66
C LYS A 82 -2.93 -14.33 13.76
N THR A 83 -2.47 -13.88 14.93
CA THR A 83 -3.35 -13.51 16.06
C THR A 83 -3.94 -12.11 15.94
N VAL A 84 -3.33 -11.23 15.15
CA VAL A 84 -3.70 -9.80 15.02
C VAL A 84 -4.14 -9.39 13.61
N ALA A 85 -3.97 -10.26 12.61
CA ALA A 85 -4.18 -9.95 11.19
C ALA A 85 -5.58 -9.39 10.86
N SER A 86 -6.63 -9.80 11.59
CA SER A 86 -8.01 -9.35 11.40
C SER A 86 -8.44 -8.21 12.34
N GLN A 87 -7.51 -7.61 13.11
CA GLN A 87 -7.82 -6.67 14.18
C GLN A 87 -7.07 -5.35 13.99
N SER A 88 -7.59 -4.46 13.14
CA SER A 88 -6.95 -3.19 12.77
C SER A 88 -6.61 -2.31 13.97
N GLU A 89 -7.49 -2.23 14.98
CA GLU A 89 -7.23 -1.47 16.21
C GLU A 89 -6.04 -2.05 17.03
N ARG A 90 -5.88 -3.38 17.05
CA ARG A 90 -4.71 -4.02 17.69
C ARG A 90 -3.43 -3.78 16.89
N GLN A 91 -3.52 -3.76 15.56
CA GLN A 91 -2.38 -3.43 14.70
C GLN A 91 -1.93 -1.98 14.93
N LEU A 92 -2.87 -1.03 15.02
CA LEU A 92 -2.58 0.36 15.33
C LEU A 92 -1.94 0.50 16.72
N GLY A 93 -2.49 -0.14 17.74
CA GLY A 93 -1.92 -0.14 19.08
C GLY A 93 -0.48 -0.69 19.12
N MET A 94 -0.23 -1.78 18.39
CA MET A 94 1.11 -2.37 18.26
C MET A 94 2.07 -1.43 17.52
N TYR A 95 1.63 -0.81 16.42
CA TYR A 95 2.41 0.21 15.71
C TYR A 95 2.82 1.35 16.65
N ILE A 96 1.85 1.98 17.33
CA ILE A 96 2.10 3.09 18.26
C ILE A 96 3.07 2.66 19.36
N GLY A 97 2.84 1.50 19.99
CA GLY A 97 3.68 0.99 21.07
C GLY A 97 5.13 0.74 20.63
N MET A 98 5.32 0.07 19.49
CA MET A 98 6.66 -0.22 18.97
C MET A 98 7.41 1.05 18.57
N ARG A 99 6.74 1.98 17.88
CA ARG A 99 7.32 3.27 17.47
C ARG A 99 7.72 4.08 18.71
N THR A 100 6.84 4.16 19.71
CA THR A 100 7.11 4.85 20.98
C THR A 100 8.28 4.23 21.74
N LEU A 101 8.35 2.91 21.80
CA LEU A 101 9.46 2.21 22.44
C LEU A 101 10.80 2.52 21.76
N LYS A 102 10.83 2.53 20.42
CA LYS A 102 12.06 2.73 19.64
C LYS A 102 12.53 4.19 19.65
N GLU A 103 11.61 5.16 19.69
CA GLU A 103 11.93 6.58 19.47
C GLU A 103 11.72 7.47 20.68
N GLY A 104 11.15 6.93 21.77
CA GLY A 104 10.81 7.70 22.96
C GLY A 104 9.69 8.72 22.75
N LYS A 105 9.04 8.74 21.58
CA LYS A 105 7.92 9.61 21.23
C LYS A 105 6.87 8.84 20.44
N GLN A 106 5.61 9.21 20.61
CA GLN A 106 4.53 8.62 19.83
C GLN A 106 4.66 9.00 18.34
N PRO A 107 4.37 8.07 17.42
CA PRO A 107 4.31 8.38 16.00
C PRO A 107 3.10 9.26 15.70
N THR A 108 3.19 10.03 14.62
CA THR A 108 2.02 10.70 14.04
C THR A 108 1.05 9.64 13.53
N VAL A 109 -0.23 9.78 13.87
CA VAL A 109 -1.33 8.92 13.38
C VAL A 109 -2.50 9.82 12.99
N LEU A 110 -3.57 9.23 12.43
CA LEU A 110 -4.80 9.97 12.17
C LEU A 110 -5.28 10.67 13.44
N THR A 111 -5.61 11.95 13.32
CA THR A 111 -6.23 12.72 14.39
C THR A 111 -7.60 12.11 14.77
N PRO A 112 -8.15 12.45 15.94
CA PRO A 112 -9.48 11.99 16.32
C PRO A 112 -10.56 12.33 15.28
N SER A 113 -10.53 13.55 14.73
CA SER A 113 -11.49 13.97 13.70
C SER A 113 -11.35 13.18 12.40
N GLN A 114 -10.13 12.90 11.95
CA GLN A 114 -9.90 12.05 10.77
C GLN A 114 -10.34 10.59 11.02
N SER A 115 -10.10 10.06 12.22
CA SER A 115 -10.54 8.72 12.60
C SER A 115 -12.06 8.60 12.67
N GLU A 116 -12.73 9.59 13.25
CA GLU A 116 -14.19 9.69 13.27
C GLU A 116 -14.78 9.82 11.87
N PHE A 117 -14.19 10.66 11.02
CA PHE A 117 -14.57 10.77 9.61
C PHE A 117 -14.50 9.43 8.89
N ARG A 118 -13.35 8.74 8.97
CA ARG A 118 -13.14 7.38 8.43
C ARG A 118 -14.21 6.42 8.91
N ASN A 119 -14.50 6.42 10.21
CA ASN A 119 -15.50 5.54 10.80
C ASN A 119 -16.92 5.83 10.31
N ARG A 120 -17.28 7.10 10.12
CA ARG A 120 -18.58 7.47 9.54
C ARG A 120 -18.71 6.97 8.11
N VAL A 121 -17.69 7.16 7.27
CA VAL A 121 -17.72 6.72 5.87
C VAL A 121 -17.80 5.20 5.75
N ILE A 122 -16.93 4.48 6.47
CA ILE A 122 -16.80 3.02 6.34
C ILE A 122 -17.95 2.29 7.05
N HIS A 123 -18.27 2.66 8.29
CA HIS A 123 -19.17 1.89 9.14
C HIS A 123 -20.59 2.47 9.28
N LYS A 124 -20.78 3.77 9.00
CA LYS A 124 -22.10 4.43 9.10
C LYS A 124 -22.72 4.73 7.73
N GLY A 125 -22.03 4.40 6.63
CA GLY A 125 -22.53 4.63 5.28
C GLY A 125 -22.61 6.10 4.89
N TYR A 126 -21.83 6.98 5.54
CA TYR A 126 -21.75 8.39 5.15
C TYR A 126 -21.10 8.52 3.76
N PHE A 127 -21.70 9.34 2.90
CA PHE A 127 -21.15 9.71 1.60
C PHE A 127 -20.45 11.06 1.72
N PRO A 128 -19.10 11.07 1.69
CA PRO A 128 -18.34 12.31 1.82
C PRO A 128 -18.43 13.15 0.54
N ASP A 129 -18.22 14.45 0.67
CA ASP A 129 -17.95 15.31 -0.49
C ASP A 129 -16.49 15.20 -0.95
N PHE A 130 -16.19 15.80 -2.11
CA PHE A 130 -14.85 15.71 -2.70
C PHE A 130 -13.78 16.30 -1.78
N LYS A 131 -14.07 17.42 -1.13
CA LYS A 131 -13.13 18.11 -0.25
C LYS A 131 -12.81 17.25 0.97
N GLU A 132 -13.82 16.66 1.59
CA GLU A 132 -13.65 15.74 2.73
C GLU A 132 -12.79 14.52 2.35
N ALA A 133 -13.08 13.88 1.20
CA ALA A 133 -12.32 12.74 0.72
C ALA A 133 -10.87 13.12 0.35
N PHE A 134 -10.68 14.30 -0.27
CA PHE A 134 -9.38 14.83 -0.63
C PHE A 134 -8.51 15.12 0.60
N GLU A 135 -9.06 15.83 1.60
CA GLU A 135 -8.34 16.17 2.84
C GLU A 135 -7.97 14.91 3.63
N PHE A 136 -8.84 13.90 3.63
CA PHE A 136 -8.53 12.61 4.24
C PHE A 136 -7.40 11.89 3.48
N GLY A 137 -7.48 11.83 2.15
CA GLY A 137 -6.44 11.26 1.29
C GLY A 137 -5.08 11.92 1.48
N GLU A 138 -5.05 13.26 1.57
CA GLU A 138 -3.85 14.04 1.85
C GLU A 138 -3.26 13.72 3.24
N GLY A 139 -4.12 13.61 4.25
CA GLY A 139 -3.71 13.18 5.58
C GLY A 139 -3.04 11.81 5.58
N VAL A 140 -3.64 10.85 4.88
CA VAL A 140 -3.08 9.50 4.72
C VAL A 140 -1.77 9.53 3.92
N PHE A 141 -1.71 10.29 2.84
CA PHE A 141 -0.50 10.44 2.01
C PHE A 141 0.70 10.88 2.84
N ARG A 142 0.53 11.93 3.67
CA ARG A 142 1.60 12.44 4.53
C ARG A 142 2.07 11.40 5.55
N LEU A 143 1.14 10.68 6.19
CA LEU A 143 1.49 9.61 7.12
C LEU A 143 2.27 8.48 6.44
N ILE A 144 1.91 8.15 5.19
CA ILE A 144 2.63 7.16 4.40
C ILE A 144 4.05 7.64 4.12
N LEU A 145 4.22 8.85 3.58
CA LEU A 145 5.54 9.38 3.26
C LEU A 145 6.44 9.50 4.50
N GLU A 146 5.89 9.98 5.63
CA GLU A 146 6.63 10.10 6.89
C GLU A 146 7.17 8.73 7.35
N GLU A 147 6.31 7.72 7.42
CA GLU A 147 6.69 6.40 7.91
C GLU A 147 7.64 5.68 6.95
N VAL A 148 7.38 5.75 5.66
CA VAL A 148 8.17 5.09 4.62
C VAL A 148 9.56 5.72 4.56
N SER A 149 9.68 7.05 4.59
CA SER A 149 10.99 7.74 4.63
C SER A 149 11.79 7.33 5.87
N ARG A 150 11.14 7.33 7.03
CA ARG A 150 11.75 6.90 8.29
C ARG A 150 12.25 5.46 8.26
N LEU A 151 11.47 4.53 7.69
CA LEU A 151 11.87 3.12 7.58
C LEU A 151 13.12 2.95 6.71
N ASP A 152 13.26 3.74 5.64
CA ASP A 152 14.46 3.74 4.80
C ASP A 152 15.68 4.32 5.51
N GLU A 153 15.49 5.36 6.32
CA GLU A 153 16.59 5.97 7.08
C GLU A 153 17.10 5.06 8.19
N CYS A 154 16.19 4.48 8.98
CA CYS A 154 16.59 3.77 10.21
C CYS A 154 16.59 2.24 10.09
N SER A 155 16.10 1.66 8.98
CA SER A 155 15.86 0.21 8.88
C SER A 155 15.97 -0.32 7.44
N LYS A 156 16.81 0.31 6.60
CA LYS A 156 16.97 -0.02 5.17
C LYS A 156 17.13 -1.50 4.85
N ASP A 157 17.97 -2.22 5.59
CA ASP A 157 18.21 -3.65 5.34
C ASP A 157 17.00 -4.50 5.73
N ALA A 158 16.29 -4.12 6.79
CA ALA A 158 15.04 -4.78 7.17
C ALA A 158 13.90 -4.47 6.18
N VAL A 159 13.85 -3.26 5.60
CA VAL A 159 12.94 -2.91 4.49
C VAL A 159 13.22 -3.79 3.28
N ARG A 160 14.48 -3.92 2.87
CA ARG A 160 14.89 -4.81 1.77
C ARG A 160 14.50 -6.25 2.03
N MET A 161 14.75 -6.75 3.25
CA MET A 161 14.39 -8.12 3.61
C MET A 161 12.87 -8.35 3.60
N GLN A 162 12.06 -7.41 4.12
CA GLN A 162 10.61 -7.54 4.07
C GLN A 162 10.06 -7.44 2.64
N THR A 163 10.65 -6.60 1.80
CA THR A 163 10.31 -6.52 0.36
C THR A 163 10.67 -7.83 -0.36
N HIS A 164 11.81 -8.43 -0.01
CA HIS A 164 12.20 -9.73 -0.54
C HIS A 164 11.24 -10.85 -0.11
N LEU A 165 10.92 -10.93 1.19
CA LEU A 165 9.96 -11.91 1.73
C LEU A 165 8.57 -11.75 1.08
N HIS A 166 8.17 -10.53 0.76
CA HIS A 166 6.94 -10.25 0.03
C HIS A 166 6.94 -10.88 -1.36
N LEU A 167 8.03 -10.72 -2.12
CA LEU A 167 8.22 -11.35 -3.43
C LEU A 167 8.33 -12.88 -3.33
N GLU A 168 9.07 -13.40 -2.36
CA GLU A 168 9.22 -14.84 -2.15
C GLU A 168 7.89 -15.54 -1.87
N LYS A 169 6.99 -14.91 -1.09
CA LYS A 169 5.64 -15.44 -0.85
C LYS A 169 4.84 -15.59 -2.14
N ALA A 170 4.98 -14.65 -3.09
CA ALA A 170 4.34 -14.76 -4.40
C ALA A 170 4.99 -15.87 -5.25
N SER A 171 6.33 -15.96 -5.25
CA SER A 171 7.07 -17.02 -5.95
C SER A 171 6.71 -18.42 -5.46
N GLN A 172 6.50 -18.61 -4.16
CA GLN A 172 6.06 -19.89 -3.57
C GLN A 172 4.64 -20.31 -4.01
N ALA A 173 3.84 -19.37 -4.52
CA ALA A 173 2.50 -19.64 -5.05
C ALA A 173 2.50 -19.96 -6.56
N LEU A 174 3.68 -20.03 -7.20
CA LEU A 174 3.82 -20.51 -8.58
C LEU A 174 3.49 -22.00 -8.66
N LYS A 175 2.87 -22.39 -9.78
CA LYS A 175 2.55 -23.77 -10.11
C LYS A 175 3.62 -24.35 -11.04
N LYS A 176 3.73 -25.67 -11.08
CA LYS A 176 4.72 -26.38 -11.91
C LYS A 176 4.55 -26.13 -13.41
N ASP A 177 3.32 -25.86 -13.85
CA ASP A 177 2.92 -25.58 -15.23
C ASP A 177 2.95 -24.09 -15.60
N ASP A 178 3.25 -23.20 -14.65
CA ASP A 178 3.38 -21.78 -14.96
C ASP A 178 4.61 -21.52 -15.87
N PRO A 179 4.50 -20.67 -16.91
CA PRO A 179 5.67 -20.18 -17.62
C PRO A 179 6.57 -19.34 -16.70
N PRO A 180 7.83 -19.05 -17.11
CA PRO A 180 8.74 -18.21 -16.33
C PRO A 180 8.07 -16.90 -15.89
N ALA A 181 8.04 -16.68 -14.57
CA ALA A 181 7.44 -15.49 -14.00
C ALA A 181 8.33 -14.27 -14.22
N SER A 182 7.74 -13.17 -14.65
CA SER A 182 8.39 -11.86 -14.72
C SER A 182 8.07 -11.06 -13.46
N THR A 183 9.04 -10.30 -12.93
CA THR A 183 8.76 -9.34 -11.86
C THR A 183 8.46 -7.98 -12.47
N LEU A 184 7.33 -7.39 -12.12
CA LEU A 184 6.88 -6.08 -12.57
C LEU A 184 6.75 -5.16 -11.37
N GLY A 185 7.12 -3.90 -11.53
CA GLY A 185 6.84 -2.84 -10.56
C GLY A 185 6.23 -1.65 -11.28
N PHE A 186 5.21 -1.07 -10.69
CA PHE A 186 4.62 0.18 -11.16
C PHE A 186 5.19 1.34 -10.34
N GLY A 187 5.52 2.45 -11.00
CA GLY A 187 5.77 3.72 -10.33
C GLY A 187 4.46 4.29 -9.82
N LEU A 188 4.03 3.87 -8.62
CA LEU A 188 2.80 4.33 -7.98
C LEU A 188 3.05 5.61 -7.19
N ALA A 189 1.98 6.31 -6.84
CA ALA A 189 2.03 7.62 -6.21
C ALA A 189 2.94 7.72 -4.96
N VAL A 190 3.03 6.64 -4.18
CA VAL A 190 3.81 6.56 -2.93
C VAL A 190 5.10 5.74 -3.07
N THR A 191 5.37 5.16 -4.25
CA THR A 191 6.54 4.28 -4.48
C THR A 191 7.84 5.07 -4.57
N ASP A 192 7.80 6.25 -5.19
CA ASP A 192 8.97 7.12 -5.35
C ASP A 192 9.34 7.88 -4.07
N ARG A 193 8.47 7.84 -3.05
CA ARG A 193 8.63 8.50 -1.75
C ARG A 193 8.89 10.00 -1.87
N THR A 194 8.41 10.61 -2.96
CA THR A 194 8.62 12.03 -3.22
C THR A 194 7.66 12.88 -2.41
N ASP A 195 8.20 13.85 -1.68
CA ASP A 195 7.39 14.89 -1.06
C ASP A 195 6.93 15.87 -2.14
N ARG A 196 5.62 15.94 -2.34
CA ARG A 196 4.97 16.78 -3.33
C ARG A 196 3.54 17.10 -2.88
N PRO A 197 2.96 18.23 -3.31
CA PRO A 197 1.58 18.56 -3.00
C PRO A 197 0.62 17.43 -3.41
N PHE A 198 -0.32 17.07 -2.53
CA PHE A 198 -1.26 15.98 -2.82
C PHE A 198 -2.11 16.27 -4.07
N SER A 199 -2.39 17.54 -4.36
CA SER A 199 -3.03 17.95 -5.62
C SER A 199 -2.27 17.49 -6.86
N GLU A 200 -0.94 17.54 -6.85
CA GLU A 200 -0.11 17.08 -7.97
C GLU A 200 -0.17 15.55 -8.11
N VAL A 201 -0.20 14.84 -6.98
CA VAL A 201 -0.39 13.38 -6.94
C VAL A 201 -1.71 12.98 -7.60
N VAL A 202 -2.80 13.67 -7.23
CA VAL A 202 -4.13 13.43 -7.80
C VAL A 202 -4.15 13.76 -9.30
N MET A 203 -3.57 14.88 -9.72
CA MET A 203 -3.48 15.24 -11.14
C MET A 203 -2.68 14.21 -11.96
N ALA A 204 -1.57 13.71 -11.41
CA ALA A 204 -0.76 12.68 -12.06
C ALA A 204 -1.53 11.36 -12.20
N ALA A 205 -2.23 10.93 -11.14
CA ALA A 205 -3.10 9.76 -11.18
C ALA A 205 -4.20 9.91 -12.25
N GLN A 206 -4.87 11.08 -12.29
CA GLN A 206 -5.88 11.40 -13.30
C GLN A 206 -5.33 11.33 -14.74
N ALA A 207 -4.14 11.89 -14.97
CA ALA A 207 -3.49 11.84 -16.27
C ALA A 207 -3.16 10.40 -16.68
N ASN A 208 -2.62 9.59 -15.76
CA ASN A 208 -2.31 8.19 -16.00
C ASN A 208 -3.57 7.36 -16.29
N MET A 209 -4.66 7.56 -15.56
CA MET A 209 -5.92 6.88 -15.82
C MET A 209 -6.49 7.24 -17.20
N ARG A 210 -6.50 8.54 -17.56
CA ARG A 210 -6.97 8.98 -18.88
C ARG A 210 -6.18 8.30 -20.00
N ARG A 211 -4.86 8.22 -19.86
CA ARG A 211 -3.98 7.53 -20.80
C ARG A 211 -4.24 6.03 -20.89
N ARG A 212 -4.43 5.35 -19.75
CA ARG A 212 -4.80 3.92 -19.73
C ARG A 212 -6.14 3.68 -20.44
N ARG A 213 -7.13 4.57 -20.23
CA ARG A 213 -8.45 4.51 -20.89
C ARG A 213 -8.39 4.77 -22.38
N SER A 214 -7.48 5.64 -22.86
CA SER A 214 -7.26 5.88 -24.28
C SER A 214 -6.39 4.82 -24.96
N GLY A 215 -5.84 3.85 -24.21
CA GLY A 215 -4.96 2.82 -24.75
C GLY A 215 -3.55 3.32 -25.06
N GLU A 216 -3.15 4.47 -24.52
CA GLU A 216 -1.83 5.04 -24.72
C GLU A 216 -0.76 4.30 -23.90
N ALA A 217 0.40 4.06 -24.52
CA ALA A 217 1.55 3.45 -23.86
C ALA A 217 2.07 4.34 -22.71
N PRO A 218 2.64 3.75 -21.63
CA PRO A 218 3.37 4.47 -20.56
C PRO A 218 4.35 5.52 -21.12
N PRO A 219 4.59 6.65 -20.45
CA PRO A 219 5.70 7.51 -20.83
C PRO A 219 6.98 6.68 -20.60
N GLY A 220 7.91 6.68 -21.56
CA GLY A 220 9.17 5.95 -21.41
C GLY A 220 9.94 6.49 -20.19
N GLY A 221 9.95 5.73 -19.10
CA GLY A 221 10.76 5.99 -17.92
C GLY A 221 11.99 5.09 -17.94
N SER A 222 13.17 5.71 -17.94
CA SER A 222 14.45 5.03 -17.78
C SER A 222 14.46 4.21 -16.49
N VAL A 223 14.78 2.93 -16.61
CA VAL A 223 15.07 2.02 -15.48
C VAL A 223 16.31 2.50 -14.74
#